data_AF-A0A6C0FA56-F1
#
_entry.id   AF-A0A6C0FA56-F1
#
_cell.length_a   1.000
_cell.length_b   1.000
_cell.length_c   1.000
_cell.angle_alpha   90.00
_cell.angle_beta   90.00
_cell.angle_gamma   90.00
#
_symmetry.space_group_name_H-M   'P 1'
#
loop_
_entity.id
_entity.type
_entity.pdbx_description
1 polymer ?
#
loop_
_entity_poly.entity_id
_entity_poly.type
_entity_poly.pdbx_seq_one_letter_code
_entity_poly.pdbx_strand_id
1 'polypeptide(L)'
;MTTYTSTNELFRYTIDNETSYQITSEDYAIILASFNKWDSLVTQNERFTNTYTIDVSFSIASLGNGILGGAQVLTAYYFDTYTFGNSYTANGNIKMNESYMSYLRTSIRSDNQSALYHVLLHEIGHILGIGTYWNMNGSPVSSYSDNGVTKYYYTGENALREYKSYIPEISHTIIGLPIEDNGGSGTQNVHPEEGKEGTASSDNRYINGYFHPGLDNELMSGWMESFPSSTPLSRISLGFLEDMGFGVDYNQVDNFEINLEENYIKNIYNMSNWLDLSNNANTLKSSYVSGFVDIKGGNLRTRDSTDHLMIAGDASFNQKVYIGGDISWNPSNLANNSIPISAVDSLIETSTFDFTIEKKTLDNNTGDSVTTTTIAGGYYYKIGKFVYVTYPRLTIANLNSGTGCALHSVSLPFAAAQKSSGTCMGAGINGVLQGTEKNHGIPTLTCSQGASKINTEFLIHSEVNVYNPLLSVSGDYLDITFNYIAQ
;
A
#
# COMPACT_ATOMS: atom_id res chain seq x y z
N MET A 1 -24.25 61.27 -7.31
CA MET A 1 -24.42 59.94 -7.92
C MET A 1 -25.40 59.18 -7.05
N THR A 2 -26.43 58.54 -7.61
CA THR A 2 -27.40 57.78 -6.82
C THR A 2 -26.75 56.48 -6.35
N THR A 3 -26.93 56.17 -5.07
CA THR A 3 -26.40 54.95 -4.45
C THR A 3 -27.54 53.96 -4.22
N TYR A 4 -27.27 52.70 -4.52
CA TYR A 4 -28.15 51.55 -4.34
C TYR A 4 -27.49 50.57 -3.37
N THR A 5 -28.29 49.70 -2.77
CA THR A 5 -27.82 48.64 -1.87
C THR A 5 -28.53 47.34 -2.20
N SER A 6 -27.79 46.24 -2.07
CA SER A 6 -28.36 44.90 -2.09
C SER A 6 -29.18 44.64 -0.81
N THR A 7 -30.00 43.60 -0.83
CA THR A 7 -31.04 43.33 0.18
C THR A 7 -30.50 43.20 1.61
N ASN A 8 -29.40 42.48 1.81
CA ASN A 8 -28.72 42.30 3.10
C ASN A 8 -27.49 43.22 3.25
N GLU A 9 -27.36 44.24 2.39
CA GLU A 9 -26.35 45.30 2.47
C GLU A 9 -24.88 44.83 2.32
N LEU A 10 -24.63 43.62 1.78
CA LEU A 10 -23.27 43.19 1.42
C LEU A 10 -22.68 44.09 0.34
N PHE A 11 -23.50 44.57 -0.60
CA PHE A 11 -23.05 45.45 -1.68
C PHE A 11 -23.73 46.82 -1.58
N ARG A 12 -22.92 47.86 -1.72
CA ARG A 12 -23.37 49.22 -1.98
C ARG A 12 -22.80 49.65 -3.32
N TYR A 13 -23.64 50.10 -4.23
CA TYR A 13 -23.20 50.36 -5.60
C TYR A 13 -23.79 51.62 -6.20
N THR A 14 -23.06 52.18 -7.17
CA THR A 14 -23.50 53.30 -7.99
C THR A 14 -23.58 52.86 -9.44
N ILE A 15 -24.54 53.40 -10.18
CA ILE A 15 -24.68 53.16 -11.62
C ILE A 15 -24.31 54.45 -12.35
N ASP A 16 -23.33 54.36 -13.24
CA ASP A 16 -22.94 55.41 -14.16
C ASP A 16 -23.09 54.95 -15.62
N ASN A 17 -23.20 55.92 -16.53
CA ASN A 17 -23.29 55.67 -17.96
C ASN A 17 -22.35 56.62 -18.68
N GLU A 18 -21.22 56.08 -19.10
CA GLU A 18 -20.17 56.82 -19.80
C GLU A 18 -20.47 56.94 -21.30
N THR A 19 -21.66 56.51 -21.76
CA THR A 19 -22.00 56.39 -23.18
C THR A 19 -23.37 56.95 -23.55
N SER A 20 -23.77 56.75 -24.81
CA SER A 20 -25.09 57.16 -25.33
C SER A 20 -26.21 56.15 -25.07
N TYR A 21 -25.88 54.98 -24.53
CA TYR A 21 -26.83 53.94 -24.20
C TYR A 21 -27.94 54.47 -23.28
N GLN A 22 -29.19 54.02 -23.44
CA GLN A 22 -30.28 54.44 -22.56
C GLN A 22 -30.56 53.34 -21.54
N ILE A 23 -30.21 53.59 -20.28
CA ILE A 23 -30.50 52.65 -19.18
C ILE A 23 -32.00 52.63 -18.93
N THR A 24 -32.60 51.46 -19.11
CA THR A 24 -34.03 51.20 -18.92
C THR A 24 -34.31 50.71 -17.50
N SER A 25 -35.59 50.71 -17.10
CA SER A 25 -36.01 50.12 -15.82
C SER A 25 -35.68 48.62 -15.72
N GLU A 26 -35.64 47.91 -16.84
CA GLU A 26 -35.27 46.49 -16.89
C GLU A 26 -33.77 46.29 -16.60
N ASP A 27 -32.90 47.16 -17.11
CA ASP A 27 -31.47 47.13 -16.78
C ASP A 27 -31.25 47.31 -15.28
N TYR A 28 -31.94 48.28 -14.66
CA TYR A 28 -31.87 48.48 -13.21
C TYR A 28 -32.33 47.25 -12.42
N ALA A 29 -33.41 46.59 -12.86
CA ALA A 29 -33.93 45.39 -12.22
C ALA A 29 -32.94 44.22 -12.33
N ILE A 30 -32.32 44.03 -13.49
CA ILE A 30 -31.32 42.99 -13.72
C ILE A 30 -30.08 43.23 -12.86
N ILE A 31 -29.55 44.46 -12.82
CA ILE A 31 -28.39 44.82 -11.99
C ILE A 31 -28.66 44.52 -10.52
N LEU A 32 -29.82 44.97 -10.00
CA LEU A 32 -30.22 44.69 -8.62
C LEU A 32 -30.35 43.18 -8.35
N ALA A 33 -30.93 42.42 -9.29
CA ALA A 33 -31.09 40.98 -9.16
C ALA A 33 -29.74 40.25 -9.08
N SER A 34 -28.75 40.63 -9.89
CA SER A 34 -27.40 40.04 -9.86
C SER A 34 -26.70 40.30 -8.52
N PHE A 35 -26.76 41.52 -7.98
CA PHE A 35 -26.23 41.80 -6.64
C PHE A 35 -26.97 41.03 -5.54
N ASN A 36 -28.31 40.99 -5.61
CA ASN A 36 -29.12 40.28 -4.62
C ASN A 36 -28.89 38.77 -4.63
N LYS A 37 -28.58 38.15 -5.78
CA LYS A 37 -28.26 36.72 -5.83
C LYS A 37 -27.01 36.42 -5.00
N TRP A 38 -25.90 37.14 -5.20
CA TRP A 38 -24.69 36.95 -4.39
C TRP A 38 -24.91 37.28 -2.92
N ASP A 39 -25.62 38.37 -2.63
CA ASP A 39 -25.96 38.82 -1.27
C ASP A 39 -26.85 37.83 -0.50
N SER A 40 -27.61 37.00 -1.22
CA SER A 40 -28.40 35.91 -0.63
C SER A 40 -27.58 34.65 -0.32
N LEU A 41 -26.42 34.48 -0.97
CA LEU A 41 -25.61 33.26 -0.92
C LEU A 41 -24.36 33.42 -0.04
N VAL A 42 -23.92 34.65 0.19
CA VAL A 42 -22.61 34.96 0.78
C VAL A 42 -22.80 35.85 2.00
N THR A 43 -22.09 35.51 3.06
CA THR A 43 -22.01 36.29 4.30
C THR A 43 -20.56 36.61 4.61
N GLN A 44 -20.35 37.75 5.29
CA GLN A 44 -19.02 38.19 5.70
C GLN A 44 -18.29 37.14 6.55
N ASN A 45 -16.97 37.11 6.47
CA ASN A 45 -16.15 36.33 7.40
C ASN A 45 -16.41 36.77 8.86
N GLU A 46 -16.45 35.81 9.78
CA GLU A 46 -16.75 36.05 11.20
C GLU A 46 -15.76 36.98 11.92
N ARG A 47 -14.56 37.20 11.36
CA ARG A 47 -13.56 38.13 11.92
C ARG A 47 -13.96 39.60 11.77
N PHE A 48 -14.89 39.92 10.88
CA PHE A 48 -15.44 41.27 10.81
C PHE A 48 -16.33 41.55 12.02
N THR A 49 -15.90 42.49 12.86
CA THR A 49 -16.63 42.91 14.07
C THR A 49 -17.70 43.97 13.80
N ASN A 50 -17.63 44.63 12.64
CA ASN A 50 -18.61 45.56 12.12
C ASN A 50 -19.20 45.03 10.81
N THR A 51 -20.26 45.64 10.33
CA THR A 51 -20.82 45.34 9.00
C THR A 51 -19.75 45.51 7.92
N TYR A 52 -19.55 44.46 7.14
CA TYR A 52 -18.72 44.47 5.94
C TYR A 52 -19.60 44.73 4.71
N THR A 53 -19.29 45.81 4.00
CA THR A 53 -19.97 46.20 2.76
C THR A 53 -18.92 46.46 1.70
N ILE A 54 -19.17 45.95 0.50
CA ILE A 54 -18.35 46.13 -0.69
C ILE A 54 -18.90 47.29 -1.51
N ASP A 55 -18.08 48.32 -1.73
CA ASP A 55 -18.45 49.46 -2.57
C ASP A 55 -18.14 49.15 -4.05
N VAL A 56 -19.16 49.13 -4.92
CA VAL A 56 -19.01 48.81 -6.34
C VAL A 56 -19.41 49.97 -7.23
N SER A 57 -18.49 50.43 -8.08
CA SER A 57 -18.78 51.39 -9.14
C SER A 57 -19.15 50.65 -10.43
N PHE A 58 -20.43 50.58 -10.76
CA PHE A 58 -20.92 50.01 -12.00
C PHE A 58 -20.98 51.07 -13.10
N SER A 59 -20.41 50.80 -14.28
CA SER A 59 -20.59 51.68 -15.43
C SER A 59 -20.85 50.93 -16.74
N ILE A 60 -21.62 51.56 -17.62
CA ILE A 60 -21.70 51.18 -19.03
C ILE A 60 -20.65 52.00 -19.77
N ALA A 61 -19.78 51.32 -20.51
CA ALA A 61 -18.63 51.93 -21.18
C ALA A 61 -18.34 51.27 -22.53
N SER A 62 -17.49 51.90 -23.33
CA SER A 62 -16.97 51.30 -24.57
C SER A 62 -15.81 50.36 -24.24
N LEU A 63 -15.95 49.07 -24.54
CA LEU A 63 -14.90 48.06 -24.35
C LEU A 63 -14.51 47.44 -25.71
N GLY A 64 -13.39 46.71 -25.73
CA GLY A 64 -12.91 46.03 -26.94
C GLY A 64 -13.92 45.05 -27.53
N ASN A 65 -13.82 44.80 -28.84
CA ASN A 65 -14.67 43.82 -29.52
C ASN A 65 -14.48 42.42 -28.89
N GLY A 66 -15.57 41.73 -28.60
CA GLY A 66 -15.56 40.42 -27.92
C GLY A 66 -15.50 40.48 -26.39
N ILE A 67 -15.36 41.67 -25.79
CA ILE A 67 -15.38 41.83 -24.33
C ILE A 67 -16.80 42.22 -23.90
N LEU A 68 -17.49 41.34 -23.17
CA LEU A 68 -18.88 41.55 -22.73
C LEU A 68 -18.95 42.46 -21.49
N GLY A 69 -18.06 42.20 -20.53
CA GLY A 69 -17.93 42.92 -19.28
C GLY A 69 -16.49 42.84 -18.76
N GLY A 70 -16.25 43.47 -17.62
CA GLY A 70 -15.03 43.27 -16.86
C GLY A 70 -15.11 43.88 -15.48
N ALA A 71 -14.54 43.17 -14.51
CA ALA A 71 -14.44 43.59 -13.12
C ALA A 71 -12.99 43.88 -12.72
N GLN A 72 -12.84 44.79 -11.76
CA GLN A 72 -11.56 45.03 -11.12
C GLN A 72 -11.78 45.36 -9.64
N VAL A 73 -11.00 44.71 -8.79
CA VAL A 73 -10.85 45.11 -7.38
C VAL A 73 -9.88 46.29 -7.30
N LEU A 74 -10.30 47.35 -6.62
CA LEU A 74 -9.52 48.58 -6.46
C LEU A 74 -8.82 48.62 -5.09
N THR A 75 -9.54 48.25 -4.03
CA THR A 75 -8.98 48.17 -2.67
C THR A 75 -9.58 46.99 -1.91
N ALA A 76 -8.87 46.52 -0.89
CA ALA A 76 -9.27 45.42 -0.04
C ALA A 76 -8.97 45.72 1.43
N TYR A 77 -9.85 45.26 2.32
CA TYR A 77 -9.55 45.08 3.73
C TYR A 77 -8.70 43.82 3.90
N TYR A 78 -7.85 43.80 4.92
CA TYR A 78 -7.14 42.57 5.28
C TYR A 78 -6.88 42.45 6.77
N PHE A 79 -6.87 41.22 7.25
CA PHE A 79 -6.51 40.88 8.62
C PHE A 79 -5.03 40.50 8.67
N ASP A 80 -4.25 41.24 9.46
CA ASP A 80 -2.80 41.07 9.69
C ASP A 80 -1.91 41.22 8.45
N THR A 81 -2.07 40.34 7.46
CA THR A 81 -1.27 40.28 6.23
C THR A 81 -2.13 40.29 4.99
N TYR A 82 -1.65 40.95 3.94
CA TYR A 82 -2.30 40.97 2.63
C TYR A 82 -2.03 39.64 1.88
N THR A 83 -2.78 38.60 2.23
CA THR A 83 -2.63 37.22 1.75
C THR A 83 -3.99 36.58 1.46
N PHE A 84 -4.01 35.50 0.67
CA PHE A 84 -5.22 34.73 0.43
C PHE A 84 -5.84 34.26 1.76
N GLY A 85 -7.17 34.30 1.86
CA GLY A 85 -7.89 34.00 3.09
C GLY A 85 -7.80 35.07 4.17
N ASN A 86 -7.01 36.14 3.98
CA ASN A 86 -6.96 37.30 4.89
C ASN A 86 -7.44 38.59 4.25
N SER A 87 -7.51 38.67 2.92
CA SER A 87 -7.95 39.85 2.18
C SER A 87 -9.37 39.71 1.63
N TYR A 88 -10.14 40.80 1.72
CA TYR A 88 -11.54 40.89 1.30
C TYR A 88 -11.78 42.23 0.60
N THR A 89 -12.52 42.23 -0.50
CA THR A 89 -12.71 43.43 -1.32
C THR A 89 -13.42 44.55 -0.56
N ALA A 90 -12.83 45.74 -0.53
CA ALA A 90 -13.45 46.94 0.03
C ALA A 90 -14.13 47.77 -1.06
N ASN A 91 -13.47 47.90 -2.21
CA ASN A 91 -13.98 48.68 -3.34
C ASN A 91 -13.57 48.03 -4.66
N GLY A 92 -14.46 48.08 -5.65
CA GLY A 92 -14.17 47.65 -7.02
C GLY A 92 -15.05 48.32 -8.07
N ASN A 93 -14.76 48.05 -9.33
CA ASN A 93 -15.53 48.54 -10.47
C ASN A 93 -15.94 47.40 -11.39
N ILE A 94 -17.15 47.51 -11.94
CA ILE A 94 -17.66 46.64 -13.00
C ILE A 94 -17.98 47.51 -14.19
N LYS A 95 -17.50 47.11 -15.38
CA LYS A 95 -17.82 47.77 -16.65
C LYS A 95 -18.55 46.82 -17.56
N MET A 96 -19.66 47.27 -18.13
CA MET A 96 -20.39 46.54 -19.18
C MET A 96 -20.20 47.20 -20.52
N ASN A 97 -19.99 46.40 -21.56
CA ASN A 97 -19.77 46.91 -22.90
C ASN A 97 -21.09 47.40 -23.52
N GLU A 98 -21.17 48.70 -23.79
CA GLU A 98 -22.36 49.34 -24.37
C GLU A 98 -22.85 48.65 -25.65
N SER A 99 -21.92 48.11 -26.45
CA SER A 99 -22.22 47.53 -27.76
C SER A 99 -23.03 46.24 -27.65
N TYR A 100 -22.94 45.56 -26.52
CA TYR A 100 -23.63 44.29 -26.26
C TYR A 100 -24.84 44.44 -25.33
N MET A 101 -24.98 45.56 -24.61
CA MET A 101 -26.04 45.75 -23.60
C MET A 101 -27.46 45.43 -24.11
N SER A 102 -27.84 45.90 -25.31
CA SER A 102 -29.18 45.63 -25.86
C SER A 102 -29.40 44.14 -26.15
N TYR A 103 -28.39 43.48 -26.70
CA TYR A 103 -28.42 42.04 -26.97
C TYR A 103 -28.45 41.24 -25.66
N LEU A 104 -27.57 41.57 -24.70
CA LEU A 104 -27.47 40.86 -23.43
C LEU A 104 -28.75 40.94 -22.61
N ARG A 105 -29.39 42.12 -22.56
CA ARG A 105 -30.67 42.30 -21.86
C ARG A 105 -31.77 41.42 -22.46
N THR A 106 -31.84 41.34 -23.79
CA THR A 106 -32.96 40.68 -24.49
C THR A 106 -32.74 39.20 -24.80
N SER A 107 -31.51 38.70 -24.65
CA SER A 107 -31.15 37.29 -24.81
C SER A 107 -31.49 36.51 -23.54
N ILE A 108 -32.71 35.97 -23.48
CA ILE A 108 -33.21 35.19 -22.32
C ILE A 108 -32.77 33.73 -22.43
N ARG A 109 -32.07 33.23 -21.42
CA ARG A 109 -31.49 31.88 -21.36
C ARG A 109 -32.51 30.84 -20.87
N SER A 110 -32.11 29.57 -20.89
CA SER A 110 -32.94 28.42 -20.50
C SER A 110 -33.47 28.47 -19.06
N ASP A 111 -32.85 29.25 -18.18
CA ASP A 111 -33.26 29.50 -16.81
C ASP A 111 -34.20 30.72 -16.65
N ASN A 112 -34.63 31.30 -17.77
CA ASN A 112 -35.43 32.53 -17.85
C ASN A 112 -34.75 33.80 -17.35
N GLN A 113 -33.43 33.80 -17.18
CA GLN A 113 -32.66 35.01 -16.90
C GLN A 113 -32.01 35.54 -18.18
N SER A 114 -31.73 36.84 -18.22
CA SER A 114 -31.05 37.45 -19.37
C SER A 114 -29.55 37.09 -19.38
N ALA A 115 -28.93 37.11 -20.55
CA ALA A 115 -27.48 37.04 -20.66
C ALA A 115 -26.79 38.18 -19.89
N LEU A 116 -27.43 39.35 -19.79
CA LEU A 116 -26.94 40.46 -18.97
C LEU A 116 -26.87 40.09 -17.49
N TYR A 117 -27.90 39.42 -16.96
CA TYR A 117 -27.90 38.94 -15.57
C TYR A 117 -26.71 38.04 -15.29
N HIS A 118 -26.43 37.10 -16.21
CA HIS A 118 -25.35 36.13 -16.09
C HIS A 118 -23.96 36.76 -16.17
N VAL A 119 -23.70 37.62 -17.15
CA VAL A 119 -22.42 38.34 -17.22
C VAL A 119 -22.21 39.19 -15.98
N LEU A 120 -23.23 39.91 -15.51
CA LEU A 120 -23.10 40.68 -14.26
C LEU A 120 -22.84 39.80 -13.04
N LEU A 121 -23.51 38.66 -12.95
CA LEU A 121 -23.30 37.72 -11.86
C LEU A 121 -21.86 37.20 -11.86
N HIS A 122 -21.29 36.90 -13.03
CA HIS A 122 -19.89 36.55 -13.22
C HIS A 122 -18.94 37.67 -12.76
N GLU A 123 -19.15 38.91 -13.22
CA GLU A 123 -18.31 40.04 -12.83
C GLU A 123 -18.36 40.33 -11.32
N ILE A 124 -19.51 40.14 -10.67
CA ILE A 124 -19.62 40.26 -9.21
C ILE A 124 -18.82 39.14 -8.50
N GLY A 125 -18.74 37.94 -9.08
CA GLY A 125 -17.87 36.86 -8.59
C GLY A 125 -16.40 37.27 -8.53
N HIS A 126 -15.91 37.99 -9.54
CA HIS A 126 -14.56 38.58 -9.52
C HIS A 126 -14.40 39.69 -8.48
N ILE A 127 -15.42 40.52 -8.28
CA ILE A 127 -15.45 41.51 -7.19
C ILE A 127 -15.35 40.83 -5.82
N LEU A 128 -15.98 39.67 -5.64
CA LEU A 128 -15.88 38.88 -4.41
C LEU A 128 -14.50 38.22 -4.22
N GLY A 129 -13.72 38.07 -5.29
CA GLY A 129 -12.32 37.62 -5.24
C GLY A 129 -12.02 36.34 -6.01
N ILE A 130 -13.03 35.67 -6.59
CA ILE A 130 -12.83 34.47 -7.41
C ILE A 130 -11.96 34.85 -8.61
N GLY A 131 -10.87 34.12 -8.85
CA GLY A 131 -9.88 34.48 -9.87
C GLY A 131 -8.96 35.62 -9.46
N THR A 132 -9.53 36.75 -9.03
CA THR A 132 -8.81 37.98 -8.67
C THR A 132 -7.73 37.76 -7.60
N TYR A 133 -8.03 36.95 -6.58
CA TYR A 133 -7.12 36.70 -5.45
C TYR A 133 -6.26 35.45 -5.61
N TRP A 134 -6.35 34.73 -6.72
CA TRP A 134 -5.63 33.48 -6.93
C TRP A 134 -4.11 33.65 -7.07
N ASN A 135 -3.65 34.86 -7.42
CA ASN A 135 -2.23 35.20 -7.49
C ASN A 135 -1.65 35.75 -6.16
N MET A 136 -2.45 35.79 -5.09
CA MET A 136 -1.98 36.22 -3.79
C MET A 136 -1.12 35.15 -3.12
N ASN A 137 -0.19 35.58 -2.26
CA ASN A 137 0.55 34.64 -1.42
C ASN A 137 -0.41 33.86 -0.51
N GLY A 138 -0.17 32.55 -0.40
CA GLY A 138 -1.02 31.61 0.35
C GLY A 138 -2.25 31.12 -0.42
N SER A 139 -2.47 31.59 -1.65
CA SER A 139 -3.53 31.06 -2.51
C SER A 139 -3.31 29.56 -2.76
N PRO A 140 -4.36 28.72 -2.71
CA PRO A 140 -4.23 27.29 -2.92
C PRO A 140 -4.14 26.97 -4.42
N VAL A 141 -3.25 27.64 -5.14
CA VAL A 141 -2.95 27.41 -6.55
C VAL A 141 -1.61 26.71 -6.66
N SER A 142 -1.61 25.56 -7.32
CA SER A 142 -0.42 24.79 -7.60
C SER A 142 -0.13 24.80 -9.09
N SER A 143 1.16 24.81 -9.43
CA SER A 143 1.60 24.70 -10.83
C SER A 143 1.95 23.26 -11.20
N TYR A 144 1.87 22.95 -12.49
CA TYR A 144 2.39 21.73 -13.08
C TYR A 144 2.98 22.02 -14.45
N SER A 145 3.84 21.11 -14.93
CA SER A 145 4.38 21.17 -16.29
C SER A 145 3.56 20.29 -17.22
N ASP A 146 3.08 20.87 -18.31
CA ASP A 146 2.43 20.17 -19.40
C ASP A 146 3.19 20.49 -20.68
N ASN A 147 3.88 19.49 -21.25
CA ASN A 147 4.69 19.63 -22.46
C ASN A 147 5.68 20.81 -22.43
N GLY A 148 6.25 21.10 -21.25
CA GLY A 148 7.20 22.20 -21.05
C GLY A 148 6.57 23.57 -20.80
N VAL A 149 5.25 23.68 -20.80
CA VAL A 149 4.50 24.88 -20.42
C VAL A 149 4.06 24.78 -18.96
N THR A 150 4.16 25.88 -18.21
CA THR A 150 3.66 25.94 -16.83
C THR A 150 2.17 26.24 -16.86
N LYS A 151 1.37 25.37 -16.25
CA LYS A 151 -0.08 25.48 -16.09
C LYS A 151 -0.44 25.39 -14.62
N TYR A 152 -1.69 25.70 -14.27
CA TYR A 152 -2.13 25.81 -12.88
C TYR A 152 -3.40 25.02 -12.60
N TYR A 153 -3.57 24.63 -11.33
CA TYR A 153 -4.81 24.09 -10.80
C TYR A 153 -5.04 24.59 -9.37
N TYR A 154 -6.30 24.74 -9.02
CA TYR A 154 -6.78 25.16 -7.72
C TYR A 154 -6.95 23.94 -6.80
N THR A 155 -6.55 24.09 -5.54
CA THR A 155 -6.47 23.02 -4.54
C THR A 155 -7.19 23.37 -3.23
N GLY A 156 -7.94 24.47 -3.20
CA GLY A 156 -8.74 24.84 -2.03
C GLY A 156 -9.72 23.74 -1.66
N GLU A 157 -9.85 23.50 -0.35
CA GLU A 157 -10.52 22.33 0.20
C GLU A 157 -11.98 22.27 -0.24
N ASN A 158 -12.68 23.41 -0.17
CA ASN A 158 -14.11 23.50 -0.41
C ASN A 158 -14.41 23.47 -1.91
N ALA A 159 -13.74 24.30 -2.73
CA ALA A 159 -13.94 24.28 -4.17
C ALA A 159 -13.62 22.90 -4.79
N LEU A 160 -12.52 22.27 -4.35
CA LEU A 160 -12.12 20.95 -4.84
C LEU A 160 -13.09 19.85 -4.36
N ARG A 161 -13.63 19.94 -3.15
CA ARG A 161 -14.67 19.03 -2.65
C ARG A 161 -15.90 19.09 -3.54
N GLU A 162 -16.42 20.29 -3.81
CA GLU A 162 -17.62 20.46 -4.63
C GLU A 162 -17.36 20.02 -6.08
N TYR A 163 -16.22 20.36 -6.67
CA TYR A 163 -15.83 19.88 -7.99
C TYR A 163 -15.84 18.35 -8.09
N LYS A 164 -15.20 17.66 -7.14
CA LYS A 164 -15.20 16.19 -7.08
C LYS A 164 -16.60 15.59 -6.94
N SER A 165 -17.52 16.30 -6.29
CA SER A 165 -18.90 15.83 -6.09
C SER A 165 -19.70 15.76 -7.40
N TYR A 166 -19.34 16.57 -8.40
CA TYR A 166 -19.96 16.55 -9.73
C TYR A 166 -19.41 15.45 -10.66
N ILE A 167 -18.30 14.81 -10.30
CA ILE A 167 -17.62 13.78 -11.11
C ILE A 167 -17.17 12.57 -10.25
N PRO A 168 -18.09 11.93 -9.51
CA PRO A 168 -17.76 10.87 -8.56
C PRO A 168 -17.00 9.70 -9.21
N GLU A 169 -17.22 9.43 -10.49
CA GLU A 169 -16.61 8.35 -11.27
C GLU A 169 -15.08 8.44 -11.33
N ILE A 170 -14.55 9.67 -11.35
CA ILE A 170 -13.10 9.94 -11.45
C ILE A 170 -12.55 10.72 -10.26
N SER A 171 -13.38 11.05 -9.26
CA SER A 171 -13.00 11.84 -8.08
C SER A 171 -11.69 11.41 -7.39
N HIS A 172 -11.37 10.11 -7.43
CA HIS A 172 -10.16 9.52 -6.87
C HIS A 172 -8.86 9.85 -7.63
N THR A 173 -8.96 10.27 -8.89
CA THR A 173 -7.81 10.72 -9.70
C THR A 173 -7.68 12.24 -9.75
N ILE A 174 -8.70 12.97 -9.28
CA ILE A 174 -8.73 14.43 -9.29
C ILE A 174 -7.86 14.97 -8.16
N ILE A 175 -6.82 15.73 -8.51
CA ILE A 175 -5.90 16.33 -7.54
C ILE A 175 -6.12 17.84 -7.35
N GLY A 176 -6.87 18.47 -8.24
CA GLY A 176 -7.21 19.88 -8.21
C GLY A 176 -8.20 20.24 -9.30
N LEU A 177 -8.78 21.43 -9.21
CA LEU A 177 -9.63 21.99 -10.25
C LEU A 177 -8.76 22.76 -11.24
N PRO A 178 -8.76 22.43 -12.54
CA PRO A 178 -7.86 23.09 -13.47
C PRO A 178 -8.20 24.58 -13.67
N ILE A 179 -7.17 25.41 -13.86
CA ILE A 179 -7.30 26.84 -14.09
C ILE A 179 -7.07 27.13 -15.57
N GLU A 180 -7.85 28.06 -16.11
CA GLU A 180 -7.78 28.48 -17.51
C GLU A 180 -6.39 29.02 -17.87
N ASP A 181 -5.86 28.60 -19.02
CA ASP A 181 -4.53 29.00 -19.51
C ASP A 181 -4.56 29.59 -20.93
N ASN A 182 -5.75 29.79 -21.51
CA ASN A 182 -5.95 30.41 -22.81
C ASN A 182 -6.94 31.60 -22.76
N GLY A 183 -7.17 32.28 -23.90
CA GLY A 183 -8.06 33.47 -23.98
C GLY A 183 -7.41 34.84 -23.68
N GLY A 184 -6.12 34.88 -23.29
CA GLY A 184 -5.38 36.12 -23.01
C GLY A 184 -5.57 36.67 -21.59
N SER A 185 -5.04 37.86 -21.30
CA SER A 185 -4.92 38.37 -19.91
C SER A 185 -6.24 38.59 -19.16
N GLY A 186 -7.34 38.74 -19.89
CA GLY A 186 -8.68 38.87 -19.30
C GLY A 186 -9.30 37.52 -18.92
N THR A 187 -8.70 36.41 -19.35
CA THR A 187 -9.28 35.06 -19.22
C THR A 187 -8.34 34.09 -18.53
N GLN A 188 -7.05 34.11 -18.87
CA GLN A 188 -6.02 33.24 -18.34
C GLN A 188 -5.76 33.48 -16.85
N ASN A 189 -5.65 32.39 -16.09
CA ASN A 189 -5.28 32.34 -14.68
C ASN A 189 -6.26 33.03 -13.71
N VAL A 190 -7.41 33.48 -14.21
CA VAL A 190 -8.44 34.15 -13.40
C VAL A 190 -9.81 33.45 -13.50
N HIS A 191 -9.89 32.35 -14.25
CA HIS A 191 -11.08 31.51 -14.33
C HIS A 191 -10.74 30.03 -14.09
N PRO A 192 -11.67 29.24 -13.54
CA PRO A 192 -11.65 27.79 -13.75
C PRO A 192 -11.57 27.46 -15.25
N GLU A 193 -10.93 26.34 -15.57
CA GLU A 193 -10.86 25.80 -16.93
C GLU A 193 -12.27 25.58 -17.48
N GLU A 194 -12.54 26.11 -18.67
CA GLU A 194 -13.83 25.90 -19.33
C GLU A 194 -13.94 24.51 -19.94
N GLY A 195 -12.86 23.94 -20.47
CA GLY A 195 -12.92 22.67 -21.19
C GLY A 195 -13.08 22.90 -22.68
N LYS A 196 -13.70 21.94 -23.39
CA LYS A 196 -13.72 21.96 -24.86
C LYS A 196 -14.90 22.76 -25.43
N GLU A 197 -14.70 24.05 -25.68
CA GLU A 197 -15.64 24.92 -26.40
C GLU A 197 -15.18 25.23 -27.85
N GLY A 198 -15.66 24.46 -28.82
CA GLY A 198 -15.50 24.76 -30.26
C GLY A 198 -14.05 25.03 -30.70
N THR A 199 -13.77 26.27 -31.13
CA THR A 199 -12.41 26.78 -31.44
C THR A 199 -11.87 27.72 -30.37
N ALA A 200 -12.66 28.03 -29.35
CA ALA A 200 -12.35 29.01 -28.30
C ALA A 200 -11.53 28.36 -27.18
N SER A 201 -11.95 27.17 -26.72
CA SER A 201 -11.16 26.33 -25.83
C SER A 201 -11.14 24.87 -26.33
N SER A 202 -9.97 24.24 -26.34
CA SER A 202 -9.77 22.90 -26.92
C SER A 202 -9.50 21.81 -25.91
N ASP A 203 -9.35 22.17 -24.63
CA ASP A 203 -8.55 21.40 -23.70
C ASP A 203 -9.35 21.01 -22.45
N ASN A 204 -9.44 19.71 -22.20
CA ASN A 204 -9.59 19.22 -20.84
C ASN A 204 -8.20 18.90 -20.30
N ARG A 205 -7.92 19.17 -19.02
CA ARG A 205 -6.56 19.05 -18.50
C ARG A 205 -6.21 17.61 -18.17
N TYR A 206 -4.99 17.22 -18.50
CA TYR A 206 -4.41 15.96 -18.04
C TYR A 206 -3.30 16.26 -17.04
N ILE A 207 -3.59 16.09 -15.76
CA ILE A 207 -2.64 16.34 -14.68
C ILE A 207 -2.15 14.99 -14.18
N ASN A 208 -0.83 14.77 -14.23
CA ASN A 208 -0.21 13.46 -13.96
C ASN A 208 -0.80 12.31 -14.79
N GLY A 209 -1.23 12.59 -16.02
CA GLY A 209 -1.84 11.61 -16.93
C GLY A 209 -3.31 11.31 -16.66
N TYR A 210 -3.94 11.97 -15.67
CA TYR A 210 -5.36 11.82 -15.38
C TYR A 210 -6.16 13.01 -15.89
N PHE A 211 -7.30 12.72 -16.51
CA PHE A 211 -8.24 13.72 -16.99
C PHE A 211 -8.88 14.50 -15.84
N HIS A 212 -8.95 15.80 -16.01
CA HIS A 212 -9.64 16.76 -15.16
C HIS A 212 -10.53 17.60 -16.09
N PRO A 213 -11.84 17.36 -16.11
CA PRO A 213 -12.77 18.07 -17.00
C PRO A 213 -12.82 19.56 -16.67
N GLY A 214 -12.96 20.39 -17.71
CA GLY A 214 -13.39 21.78 -17.53
C GLY A 214 -14.83 21.87 -17.04
N LEU A 215 -15.24 23.09 -16.70
CA LEU A 215 -16.55 23.37 -16.13
C LEU A 215 -17.64 23.71 -17.16
N ASP A 216 -17.29 23.81 -18.44
CA ASP A 216 -18.18 24.13 -19.56
C ASP A 216 -19.02 25.37 -19.23
N ASN A 217 -20.32 25.20 -19.03
CA ASN A 217 -21.26 26.29 -18.80
C ASN A 217 -21.25 26.90 -17.39
N GLU A 218 -20.37 26.51 -16.47
CA GLU A 218 -20.36 27.06 -15.11
C GLU A 218 -20.13 28.58 -15.09
N LEU A 219 -20.82 29.30 -14.20
CA LEU A 219 -20.84 30.77 -14.16
C LEU A 219 -19.46 31.43 -14.28
N MET A 220 -18.44 30.91 -13.59
CA MET A 220 -17.12 31.53 -13.50
C MET A 220 -16.15 31.03 -14.58
N SER A 221 -16.58 30.20 -15.55
CA SER A 221 -15.77 29.87 -16.72
C SER A 221 -15.52 31.13 -17.59
N GLY A 222 -14.52 31.05 -18.47
CA GLY A 222 -13.98 32.21 -19.17
C GLY A 222 -14.84 32.74 -20.32
N TRP A 223 -15.83 31.97 -20.79
CA TRP A 223 -16.67 32.31 -21.92
C TRP A 223 -18.16 32.13 -21.58
N MET A 224 -18.97 32.98 -22.23
CA MET A 224 -20.41 32.88 -22.08
C MET A 224 -20.97 31.91 -23.09
N GLU A 225 -21.70 30.92 -22.59
CA GLU A 225 -22.37 29.91 -23.39
C GLU A 225 -23.19 30.45 -24.57
N SER A 226 -23.25 29.61 -25.61
CA SER A 226 -24.11 29.83 -26.76
C SER A 226 -25.59 29.77 -26.37
N PHE A 227 -26.40 30.67 -26.93
CA PHE A 227 -27.85 30.66 -26.73
C PHE A 227 -28.47 29.35 -27.24
N PRO A 228 -29.43 28.71 -26.52
CA PRO A 228 -30.14 29.23 -25.34
C PRO A 228 -29.56 28.79 -23.98
N SER A 229 -28.40 28.14 -23.93
CA SER A 229 -27.83 27.60 -22.69
C SER A 229 -27.62 28.70 -21.64
N SER A 230 -27.94 28.37 -20.38
CA SER A 230 -27.68 29.19 -19.19
C SER A 230 -26.31 28.88 -18.60
N THR A 231 -25.82 29.83 -17.79
CA THR A 231 -24.53 29.72 -17.07
C THR A 231 -24.76 29.60 -15.56
N PRO A 232 -24.96 28.38 -15.01
CA PRO A 232 -25.34 28.20 -13.61
C PRO A 232 -24.26 28.63 -12.61
N LEU A 233 -24.69 29.32 -11.54
CA LEU A 233 -23.86 29.53 -10.35
C LEU A 233 -23.83 28.22 -9.55
N SER A 234 -22.72 27.49 -9.65
CA SER A 234 -22.58 26.17 -9.04
C SER A 234 -22.10 26.21 -7.59
N ARG A 235 -22.09 25.04 -6.95
CA ARG A 235 -21.44 24.85 -5.64
C ARG A 235 -19.93 25.09 -5.71
N ILE A 236 -19.30 24.92 -6.87
CA ILE A 236 -17.85 25.14 -7.04
C ILE A 236 -17.54 26.63 -6.82
N SER A 237 -18.32 27.52 -7.43
CA SER A 237 -18.20 28.97 -7.25
C SER A 237 -18.29 29.40 -5.79
N LEU A 238 -19.22 28.83 -5.02
CA LEU A 238 -19.31 29.08 -3.58
C LEU A 238 -18.12 28.48 -2.81
N GLY A 239 -17.61 27.32 -3.23
CA GLY A 239 -16.40 26.72 -2.65
C GLY A 239 -15.17 27.64 -2.75
N PHE A 240 -14.99 28.36 -3.87
CA PHE A 240 -13.89 29.33 -3.97
C PHE A 240 -14.01 30.46 -2.92
N LEU A 241 -15.23 30.90 -2.61
CA LEU A 241 -15.48 31.92 -1.60
C LEU A 241 -15.31 31.38 -0.18
N GLU A 242 -15.77 30.16 0.08
CA GLU A 242 -15.57 29.47 1.37
C GLU A 242 -14.08 29.26 1.66
N ASP A 243 -13.28 28.90 0.64
CA ASP A 243 -11.82 28.79 0.75
C ASP A 243 -11.13 30.13 1.09
N MET A 244 -11.73 31.26 0.70
CA MET A 244 -11.29 32.60 1.12
C MET A 244 -11.81 33.00 2.52
N GLY A 245 -12.69 32.20 3.11
CA GLY A 245 -13.27 32.40 4.43
C GLY A 245 -14.60 33.17 4.46
N PHE A 246 -15.27 33.36 3.32
CA PHE A 246 -16.67 33.81 3.37
C PHE A 246 -17.57 32.71 3.95
N GLY A 247 -18.64 33.09 4.64
CA GLY A 247 -19.73 32.14 4.92
C GLY A 247 -20.59 31.99 3.67
N VAL A 248 -20.97 30.77 3.31
CA VAL A 248 -21.72 30.48 2.08
C VAL A 248 -22.96 29.61 2.34
N ASP A 249 -24.02 29.81 1.55
CA ASP A 249 -25.21 28.95 1.55
C ASP A 249 -25.30 28.09 0.29
N TYR A 250 -24.93 26.81 0.42
CA TYR A 250 -24.97 25.83 -0.65
C TYR A 250 -26.38 25.40 -1.08
N ASN A 251 -27.45 25.79 -0.37
CA ASN A 251 -28.80 25.28 -0.64
C ASN A 251 -29.55 26.03 -1.76
N GLN A 252 -29.03 27.18 -2.21
CA GLN A 252 -29.70 28.08 -3.16
C GLN A 252 -28.91 28.29 -4.47
N VAL A 253 -27.94 27.40 -4.72
CA VAL A 253 -27.17 27.31 -5.96
C VAL A 253 -28.02 26.77 -7.12
N ASP A 254 -27.59 27.04 -8.34
CA ASP A 254 -28.28 26.59 -9.53
C ASP A 254 -27.91 25.12 -9.83
N ASN A 255 -28.76 24.41 -10.59
CA ASN A 255 -28.43 23.05 -11.01
C ASN A 255 -27.27 23.10 -12.02
N PHE A 256 -26.23 22.32 -11.75
CA PHE A 256 -25.03 22.22 -12.58
C PHE A 256 -24.59 20.77 -12.66
N GLU A 257 -24.09 20.37 -13.81
CA GLU A 257 -23.63 19.01 -14.08
C GLU A 257 -22.39 19.07 -14.97
N ILE A 258 -21.40 18.22 -14.69
CA ILE A 258 -20.24 18.06 -15.57
C ILE A 258 -20.47 16.81 -16.41
N ASN A 259 -20.71 17.00 -17.70
CA ASN A 259 -20.95 15.90 -18.63
C ASN A 259 -19.63 15.29 -19.11
N LEU A 260 -19.30 14.12 -18.59
CA LEU A 260 -18.17 13.33 -19.08
C LEU A 260 -18.56 12.64 -20.39
N GLU A 261 -17.72 12.73 -21.43
CA GLU A 261 -17.98 12.02 -22.69
C GLU A 261 -18.15 10.51 -22.43
N GLU A 262 -19.22 9.91 -22.94
CA GLU A 262 -19.61 8.52 -22.67
C GLU A 262 -18.50 7.50 -23.01
N ASN A 263 -17.68 7.81 -24.03
CA ASN A 263 -16.50 7.01 -24.38
C ASN A 263 -15.38 7.10 -23.33
N TYR A 264 -15.20 8.24 -22.68
CA TYR A 264 -14.22 8.40 -21.60
C TYR A 264 -14.63 7.59 -20.36
N ILE A 265 -15.91 7.71 -19.96
CA ILE A 265 -16.52 6.88 -18.91
C ILE A 265 -16.34 5.39 -19.22
N LYS A 266 -16.68 4.97 -20.44
CA LYS A 266 -16.53 3.57 -20.87
C LYS A 266 -15.08 3.07 -20.82
N ASN A 267 -14.08 3.93 -21.06
CA ASN A 267 -12.66 3.59 -20.96
C ASN A 267 -12.16 3.50 -19.51
N ILE A 268 -12.61 4.40 -18.62
CA ILE A 268 -12.28 4.36 -17.18
C ILE A 268 -12.82 3.09 -16.54
N TYR A 269 -14.08 2.75 -16.86
CA TYR A 269 -14.71 1.55 -16.34
C TYR A 269 -14.23 0.25 -17.02
N ASN A 270 -13.50 0.30 -18.14
CA ASN A 270 -13.09 -0.94 -18.85
C ASN A 270 -11.62 -1.37 -18.72
N MET A 271 -10.62 -0.54 -18.37
CA MET A 271 -9.22 -1.03 -18.57
C MET A 271 -8.11 -0.60 -17.60
N SER A 272 -8.23 0.44 -16.77
CA SER A 272 -7.02 1.02 -16.13
C SER A 272 -6.62 0.43 -14.76
N ASN A 273 -7.56 -0.13 -14.00
CA ASN A 273 -7.27 -0.61 -12.63
C ASN A 273 -6.91 -2.09 -12.53
N TRP A 274 -7.29 -2.89 -13.54
CA TRP A 274 -7.09 -4.34 -13.49
C TRP A 274 -6.14 -4.82 -14.57
N LEU A 275 -5.90 -4.08 -15.65
CA LEU A 275 -4.95 -4.50 -16.69
C LEU A 275 -3.56 -3.85 -16.52
N ASP A 276 -2.49 -4.64 -16.65
CA ASP A 276 -1.12 -4.13 -16.79
C ASP A 276 -0.91 -3.81 -18.28
N LEU A 277 -0.71 -2.53 -18.59
CA LEU A 277 -0.56 -2.01 -19.95
C LEU A 277 0.91 -1.89 -20.36
N SER A 278 1.85 -2.36 -19.54
CA SER A 278 3.23 -2.49 -19.97
C SER A 278 3.36 -3.58 -21.03
N ASN A 279 4.36 -3.49 -21.91
CA ASN A 279 4.63 -4.50 -22.96
C ASN A 279 5.19 -5.82 -22.38
N ASN A 280 4.61 -6.30 -21.27
CA ASN A 280 4.90 -7.57 -20.66
C ASN A 280 3.65 -8.48 -20.76
N ALA A 281 3.82 -9.79 -20.60
CA ALA A 281 2.75 -10.76 -20.83
C ALA A 281 1.65 -10.80 -19.74
N ASN A 282 1.67 -9.91 -18.74
CA ASN A 282 0.63 -9.84 -17.72
C ASN A 282 -0.48 -8.93 -18.19
N THR A 283 -1.65 -9.50 -18.47
CA THR A 283 -2.83 -8.69 -18.75
C THR A 283 -3.50 -8.20 -17.47
N LEU A 284 -3.12 -8.67 -16.26
CA LEU A 284 -3.78 -8.28 -15.00
C LEU A 284 -2.80 -7.76 -13.93
N LYS A 285 -3.04 -6.57 -13.37
CA LYS A 285 -2.29 -5.98 -12.23
C LYS A 285 -2.60 -6.68 -10.91
N SER A 286 -3.86 -7.08 -10.71
CA SER A 286 -4.36 -7.81 -9.53
C SER A 286 -5.68 -8.47 -9.87
N SER A 287 -5.93 -9.65 -9.28
CA SER A 287 -7.17 -10.41 -9.46
C SER A 287 -7.72 -10.84 -8.11
N TYR A 288 -8.97 -10.46 -7.81
CA TYR A 288 -9.70 -10.97 -6.66
C TYR A 288 -10.72 -12.02 -7.13
N VAL A 289 -10.66 -13.22 -6.57
CA VAL A 289 -11.60 -14.30 -6.89
C VAL A 289 -12.47 -14.55 -5.66
N SER A 290 -13.75 -14.17 -5.74
CA SER A 290 -14.75 -14.54 -4.74
C SER A 290 -15.28 -15.93 -5.05
N GLY A 291 -14.69 -16.96 -4.43
CA GLY A 291 -15.06 -18.36 -4.67
C GLY A 291 -13.84 -19.28 -4.69
N PHE A 292 -13.80 -20.19 -5.66
CA PHE A 292 -12.70 -21.14 -5.83
C PHE A 292 -11.97 -20.92 -7.15
N VAL A 293 -10.65 -21.15 -7.13
CA VAL A 293 -9.83 -21.29 -8.34
C VAL A 293 -9.65 -22.78 -8.60
N ASP A 294 -10.26 -23.29 -9.68
CA ASP A 294 -10.10 -24.70 -10.08
C ASP A 294 -9.09 -24.81 -11.24
N ILE A 295 -8.05 -25.63 -11.05
CA ILE A 295 -6.99 -25.86 -12.03
C ILE A 295 -7.04 -27.33 -12.44
N LYS A 296 -8.04 -27.70 -13.24
CA LYS A 296 -8.14 -29.03 -13.85
C LYS A 296 -7.33 -29.05 -15.15
N GLY A 297 -6.35 -29.95 -15.24
CA GLY A 297 -5.61 -30.21 -16.48
C GLY A 297 -4.32 -29.41 -16.70
N GLY A 298 -3.82 -28.72 -15.67
CA GLY A 298 -2.59 -27.92 -15.78
C GLY A 298 -1.85 -27.74 -14.46
N ASN A 299 -0.89 -26.82 -14.45
CA ASN A 299 -0.11 -26.46 -13.27
C ASN A 299 -0.19 -24.94 -13.06
N LEU A 300 -0.26 -24.51 -11.80
CA LEU A 300 0.07 -23.14 -11.43
C LEU A 300 1.61 -23.02 -11.47
N ARG A 301 2.14 -22.15 -12.33
CA ARG A 301 3.59 -21.92 -12.48
C ARG A 301 3.86 -20.43 -12.46
N THR A 302 4.92 -20.03 -11.76
CA THR A 302 5.51 -18.71 -11.90
C THR A 302 6.31 -18.64 -13.20
N ARG A 303 6.57 -17.43 -13.71
CA ARG A 303 7.11 -17.25 -15.06
C ARG A 303 8.59 -17.56 -15.12
N ASP A 304 9.37 -16.96 -14.23
CA ASP A 304 10.82 -17.09 -14.22
C ASP A 304 11.30 -18.01 -13.09
N SER A 305 12.48 -18.60 -13.25
CA SER A 305 13.07 -19.50 -12.24
C SER A 305 13.38 -18.80 -10.90
N THR A 306 13.37 -17.47 -10.90
CA THR A 306 13.56 -16.61 -9.72
C THR A 306 12.24 -16.11 -9.12
N ASP A 307 11.11 -16.30 -9.79
CA ASP A 307 9.81 -15.84 -9.29
C ASP A 307 9.26 -16.80 -8.23
N HIS A 308 8.58 -16.23 -7.23
CA HIS A 308 8.02 -16.98 -6.11
C HIS A 308 6.50 -16.82 -6.05
N LEU A 309 5.78 -17.92 -5.77
CA LEU A 309 4.39 -17.83 -5.34
C LEU A 309 4.38 -17.38 -3.88
N MET A 310 4.10 -16.10 -3.66
CA MET A 310 4.02 -15.51 -2.32
C MET A 310 2.59 -15.54 -1.80
N ILE A 311 2.40 -16.10 -0.60
CA ILE A 311 1.15 -16.04 0.15
C ILE A 311 1.43 -15.18 1.38
N ALA A 312 0.89 -13.96 1.41
CA ALA A 312 1.18 -13.00 2.48
C ALA A 312 0.46 -13.32 3.81
N GLY A 313 -0.60 -14.14 3.75
CA GLY A 313 -1.34 -14.64 4.91
C GLY A 313 -1.22 -16.17 5.03
N ASP A 314 -2.27 -16.80 5.54
CA ASP A 314 -2.27 -18.24 5.79
C ASP A 314 -2.58 -19.07 4.54
N ALA A 315 -1.87 -20.19 4.38
CA ALA A 315 -2.19 -21.23 3.42
C ALA A 315 -2.61 -22.50 4.16
N SER A 316 -3.83 -22.99 3.93
CA SER A 316 -4.31 -24.26 4.49
C SER A 316 -4.52 -25.29 3.39
N PHE A 317 -3.89 -26.46 3.55
CA PHE A 317 -4.05 -27.60 2.65
C PHE A 317 -4.78 -28.72 3.38
N ASN A 318 -5.92 -29.14 2.83
CA ASN A 318 -6.78 -30.14 3.50
C ASN A 318 -6.42 -31.58 3.15
N GLN A 319 -5.44 -31.80 2.27
CA GLN A 319 -5.01 -33.10 1.77
C GLN A 319 -3.48 -33.20 1.74
N LYS A 320 -2.94 -34.32 1.24
CA LYS A 320 -1.48 -34.55 1.13
C LYS A 320 -0.82 -33.48 0.26
N VAL A 321 0.30 -32.93 0.74
CA VAL A 321 1.18 -32.00 0.03
C VAL A 321 2.47 -32.74 -0.36
N TYR A 322 2.89 -32.62 -1.62
CA TYR A 322 4.16 -33.16 -2.11
C TYR A 322 5.11 -32.04 -2.47
N ILE A 323 6.35 -32.10 -1.98
CA ILE A 323 7.38 -31.09 -2.21
C ILE A 323 8.57 -31.80 -2.86
N GLY A 324 8.90 -31.40 -4.10
CA GLY A 324 9.91 -32.08 -4.92
C GLY A 324 11.37 -31.74 -4.59
N GLY A 325 11.60 -30.83 -3.63
CA GLY A 325 12.91 -30.41 -3.17
C GLY A 325 12.88 -30.12 -1.66
N ASP A 326 13.69 -29.18 -1.20
CA ASP A 326 13.83 -28.90 0.22
C ASP A 326 12.74 -27.94 0.74
N ILE A 327 12.28 -28.21 1.97
CA ILE A 327 11.48 -27.25 2.75
C ILE A 327 12.44 -26.47 3.63
N SER A 328 12.67 -25.18 3.32
CA SER A 328 13.47 -24.28 4.15
C SER A 328 12.56 -23.39 4.99
N TRP A 329 12.81 -23.34 6.30
CA TRP A 329 12.03 -22.55 7.26
C TRP A 329 12.91 -21.46 7.85
N ASN A 330 12.33 -20.31 8.22
CA ASN A 330 13.05 -19.34 9.03
C ASN A 330 13.11 -19.83 10.49
N PRO A 331 14.28 -20.20 11.02
CA PRO A 331 14.39 -20.83 12.35
C PRO A 331 14.07 -19.88 13.50
N SER A 332 14.00 -18.57 13.25
CA SER A 332 13.76 -17.55 14.28
C SER A 332 12.29 -17.38 14.71
N ASN A 333 11.33 -17.89 13.92
CA ASN A 333 9.89 -17.68 14.14
C ASN A 333 9.08 -18.98 14.23
N LEU A 334 9.72 -20.09 14.58
CA LEU A 334 9.03 -21.35 14.86
C LEU A 334 8.51 -21.34 16.30
N ALA A 335 7.18 -21.40 16.47
CA ALA A 335 6.59 -21.55 17.79
C ALA A 335 6.90 -22.94 18.36
N ASN A 336 6.88 -23.05 19.70
CA ASN A 336 6.95 -24.37 20.33
C ASN A 336 5.81 -25.27 19.81
N ASN A 337 6.14 -26.52 19.49
CA ASN A 337 5.20 -27.51 18.91
C ASN A 337 4.65 -27.18 17.51
N SER A 338 5.31 -26.32 16.73
CA SER A 338 4.93 -26.08 15.32
C SER A 338 4.92 -27.35 14.45
N ILE A 339 5.67 -28.38 14.84
CA ILE A 339 5.55 -29.74 14.30
C ILE A 339 5.35 -30.68 15.50
N PRO A 340 4.12 -31.14 15.79
CA PRO A 340 3.91 -32.09 16.87
C PRO A 340 4.54 -33.44 16.52
N ILE A 341 5.02 -34.18 17.52
CA ILE A 341 5.65 -35.50 17.31
C ILE A 341 4.73 -36.48 16.58
N SER A 342 3.41 -36.34 16.75
CA SER A 342 2.39 -37.12 16.04
C SER A 342 2.30 -36.82 14.54
N ALA A 343 2.84 -35.69 14.08
CA ALA A 343 2.92 -35.34 12.65
C ALA A 343 4.18 -35.93 11.99
N VAL A 344 5.09 -36.55 12.75
CA VAL A 344 6.29 -37.20 12.25
C VAL A 344 6.01 -38.70 12.08
N ASP A 345 5.32 -39.05 11.01
CA ASP A 345 4.72 -40.39 10.82
C ASP A 345 5.70 -41.52 10.41
N SER A 346 7.03 -41.32 10.49
CA SER A 346 7.97 -42.34 9.95
C SER A 346 9.39 -42.39 10.52
N LEU A 347 9.74 -41.70 11.61
CA LEU A 347 11.15 -41.58 12.01
C LEU A 347 11.48 -41.85 13.47
N ILE A 348 10.70 -42.67 14.18
CA ILE A 348 11.19 -43.28 15.42
C ILE A 348 10.71 -44.74 15.50
N GLU A 349 11.42 -45.67 14.85
CA GLU A 349 11.32 -47.07 15.30
C GLU A 349 12.01 -47.14 16.66
N THR A 350 11.25 -47.40 17.72
CA THR A 350 11.78 -47.69 19.06
C THR A 350 11.55 -49.15 19.37
N SER A 351 12.56 -49.84 19.87
CA SER A 351 12.38 -51.19 20.41
C SER A 351 13.40 -51.47 21.49
N THR A 352 13.04 -52.41 22.36
CA THR A 352 13.96 -53.01 23.32
C THR A 352 14.54 -54.29 22.76
N PHE A 353 15.78 -54.59 23.09
CA PHE A 353 16.42 -55.84 22.69
C PHE A 353 17.13 -56.48 23.87
N ASP A 354 17.17 -57.80 23.84
CA ASP A 354 18.07 -58.60 24.66
C ASP A 354 19.41 -58.66 23.95
N PHE A 355 20.49 -58.60 24.72
CA PHE A 355 21.83 -58.70 24.18
C PHE A 355 22.65 -59.69 24.97
N THR A 356 23.56 -60.33 24.27
CA THR A 356 24.43 -61.35 24.80
C THR A 356 25.78 -60.74 25.08
N ILE A 357 26.28 -61.03 26.29
CA ILE A 357 27.62 -60.68 26.72
C ILE A 357 28.41 -61.96 26.86
N GLU A 358 29.56 -62.01 26.19
CA GLU A 358 30.58 -63.00 26.49
C GLU A 358 31.59 -62.42 27.48
N LYS A 359 31.83 -63.18 28.54
CA LYS A 359 32.83 -62.88 29.56
C LYS A 359 33.97 -63.87 29.39
N LYS A 360 35.20 -63.35 29.45
CA LYS A 360 36.40 -64.18 29.54
C LYS A 360 36.96 -64.11 30.96
N THR A 361 37.07 -65.27 31.61
CA THR A 361 37.78 -65.39 32.90
C THR A 361 39.19 -65.85 32.59
N LEU A 362 40.17 -65.00 32.90
CA LEU A 362 41.58 -65.32 32.78
C LEU A 362 42.01 -66.08 34.05
N ASP A 363 42.21 -67.38 33.92
CA ASP A 363 42.80 -68.19 34.99
C ASP A 363 44.21 -68.61 34.57
N ASN A 364 45.20 -68.15 35.32
CA ASN A 364 46.61 -68.36 35.01
C ASN A 364 47.05 -69.83 35.10
N ASN A 365 46.19 -70.74 35.58
CA ASN A 365 46.56 -72.13 35.85
C ASN A 365 45.78 -73.20 35.05
N THR A 366 44.62 -72.90 34.47
CA THR A 366 43.76 -73.91 33.82
C THR A 366 43.29 -73.57 32.40
N GLY A 367 43.75 -72.46 31.83
CA GLY A 367 43.31 -71.98 30.52
C GLY A 367 42.05 -71.12 30.61
N ASP A 368 41.93 -70.21 29.66
CA ASP A 368 40.86 -69.22 29.61
C ASP A 368 39.49 -69.87 29.47
N SER A 369 38.50 -69.42 30.24
CA SER A 369 37.10 -69.85 30.10
C SER A 369 36.23 -68.70 29.62
N VAL A 370 35.34 -68.98 28.66
CA VAL A 370 34.33 -68.04 28.16
C VAL A 370 32.97 -68.42 28.71
N THR A 371 32.24 -67.46 29.27
CA THR A 371 30.88 -67.65 29.77
C THR A 371 29.96 -66.62 29.14
N THR A 372 28.78 -67.05 28.70
CA THR A 372 27.83 -66.22 27.98
C THR A 372 26.63 -65.88 28.88
N THR A 373 26.26 -64.60 28.97
CA THR A 373 25.10 -64.12 29.75
C THR A 373 24.23 -63.23 28.87
N THR A 374 22.92 -63.48 28.84
CA THR A 374 21.95 -62.60 28.17
C THR A 374 21.41 -61.56 29.15
N ILE A 375 21.44 -60.29 28.77
CA ILE A 375 20.90 -59.17 29.54
C ILE A 375 19.78 -58.53 28.74
N ALA A 376 18.64 -58.33 29.40
CA ALA A 376 17.48 -57.64 28.83
C ALA A 376 17.57 -56.12 29.04
N GLY A 377 16.90 -55.36 28.18
CA GLY A 377 16.67 -53.92 28.38
C GLY A 377 17.62 -52.98 27.63
N GLY A 378 18.30 -53.46 26.59
CA GLY A 378 18.87 -52.57 25.57
C GLY A 378 17.75 -51.79 24.88
N TYR A 379 18.02 -50.56 24.46
CA TYR A 379 17.06 -49.72 23.77
C TYR A 379 17.69 -49.12 22.51
N TYR A 380 16.94 -49.09 21.42
CA TYR A 380 17.35 -48.32 20.25
C TYR A 380 16.21 -47.45 19.73
N TYR A 381 16.60 -46.34 19.08
CA TYR A 381 15.67 -45.56 18.27
C TYR A 381 16.29 -45.19 16.92
N LYS A 382 15.48 -45.21 15.86
CA LYS A 382 15.91 -44.92 14.49
C LYS A 382 15.20 -43.71 13.91
N ILE A 383 15.97 -42.68 13.55
CA ILE A 383 15.55 -41.45 12.87
C ILE A 383 16.09 -41.50 11.43
N GLY A 384 15.29 -42.07 10.53
CA GLY A 384 15.61 -42.15 9.11
C GLY A 384 16.74 -43.13 8.88
N LYS A 385 17.88 -42.64 8.40
CA LYS A 385 19.10 -43.46 8.37
C LYS A 385 19.85 -43.46 9.70
N PHE A 386 19.60 -42.55 10.64
CA PHE A 386 20.32 -42.55 11.91
C PHE A 386 19.73 -43.56 12.88
N VAL A 387 20.58 -44.35 13.55
CA VAL A 387 20.18 -45.26 14.62
C VAL A 387 21.03 -44.97 15.85
N TYR A 388 20.33 -44.81 16.96
CA TYR A 388 20.90 -44.68 18.30
C TYR A 388 20.64 -45.95 19.06
N VAL A 389 21.68 -46.55 19.65
CA VAL A 389 21.57 -47.77 20.47
C VAL A 389 22.23 -47.49 21.81
N THR A 390 21.50 -47.75 22.89
CA THR A 390 22.03 -47.68 24.25
C THR A 390 21.79 -48.99 24.97
N TYR A 391 22.76 -49.39 25.76
CA TYR A 391 22.70 -50.59 26.58
C TYR A 391 22.41 -50.16 28.03
N PRO A 392 21.69 -50.98 28.80
CA PRO A 392 21.53 -50.74 30.22
C PRO A 392 22.91 -50.74 30.87
N ARG A 393 23.03 -49.94 31.93
CA ARG A 393 24.26 -49.82 32.71
C ARG A 393 24.74 -51.20 33.17
N LEU A 394 25.95 -51.56 32.76
CA LEU A 394 26.56 -52.84 33.11
C LEU A 394 27.31 -52.70 34.43
N THR A 395 26.93 -53.50 35.43
CA THR A 395 27.55 -53.52 36.76
C THR A 395 28.09 -54.92 37.08
N ILE A 396 28.96 -55.04 38.07
CA ILE A 396 29.44 -56.35 38.57
C ILE A 396 28.27 -57.28 38.93
N ALA A 397 27.22 -56.73 39.54
CA ALA A 397 26.04 -57.48 39.94
C ALA A 397 25.27 -58.06 38.74
N ASN A 398 25.06 -57.25 37.69
CA ASN A 398 24.30 -57.68 36.51
C ASN A 398 25.10 -58.65 35.62
N LEU A 399 26.43 -58.62 35.71
CA LEU A 399 27.34 -59.47 34.96
C LEU A 399 27.69 -60.79 35.68
N ASN A 400 27.19 -61.00 36.91
CA ASN A 400 27.56 -62.12 37.78
C ASN A 400 29.09 -62.36 37.81
N SER A 401 29.88 -61.29 37.82
CA SER A 401 31.34 -61.37 37.75
C SER A 401 31.95 -61.36 39.15
N GLY A 402 32.83 -62.34 39.42
CA GLY A 402 33.79 -62.21 40.53
C GLY A 402 34.89 -61.20 40.18
N THR A 403 35.68 -60.80 41.17
CA THR A 403 36.89 -59.97 40.96
C THR A 403 37.82 -60.61 39.91
N GLY A 404 38.20 -59.85 38.87
CA GLY A 404 39.15 -60.30 37.83
C GLY A 404 38.55 -60.72 36.48
N CYS A 405 37.27 -60.46 36.23
CA CYS A 405 36.61 -60.79 34.96
C CYS A 405 36.70 -59.62 33.96
N ALA A 406 36.99 -59.90 32.69
CA ALA A 406 36.98 -58.90 31.62
C ALA A 406 35.77 -59.10 30.69
N LEU A 407 35.18 -57.98 30.25
CA LEU A 407 34.21 -57.99 29.15
C LEU A 407 34.92 -58.43 27.87
N HIS A 408 34.37 -59.38 27.13
CA HIS A 408 34.98 -59.89 25.89
C HIS A 408 34.28 -59.32 24.66
N SER A 409 32.97 -59.51 24.55
CA SER A 409 32.16 -59.02 23.44
C SER A 409 30.75 -58.61 23.87
N VAL A 410 30.11 -57.76 23.07
CA VAL A 410 28.69 -57.37 23.17
C VAL A 410 28.03 -57.56 21.81
N SER A 411 26.94 -58.32 21.75
CA SER A 411 26.18 -58.50 20.51
C SER A 411 25.41 -57.23 20.12
N LEU A 412 25.49 -56.83 18.85
CA LEU A 412 24.60 -55.79 18.31
C LEU A 412 23.23 -56.40 18.00
N PRO A 413 22.13 -55.64 18.13
CA PRO A 413 20.80 -56.12 17.78
C PRO A 413 20.56 -56.30 16.28
N PHE A 414 21.56 -56.04 15.43
CA PHE A 414 21.48 -56.13 13.97
C PHE A 414 22.83 -56.55 13.37
N ALA A 415 22.78 -57.18 12.19
CA ALA A 415 23.97 -57.55 11.43
C ALA A 415 24.57 -56.34 10.69
N ALA A 416 25.89 -56.18 10.74
CA ALA A 416 26.63 -55.15 10.00
C ALA A 416 27.56 -55.79 8.94
N ALA A 417 27.66 -55.19 7.76
CA ALA A 417 28.46 -55.70 6.64
C ALA A 417 29.96 -55.37 6.74
N GLN A 418 30.82 -56.23 6.20
CA GLN A 418 32.28 -56.15 6.25
C GLN A 418 32.87 -55.02 5.38
N LYS A 419 33.65 -54.09 5.94
CA LYS A 419 34.55 -53.21 5.17
C LYS A 419 36.01 -53.28 5.68
N SER A 420 36.84 -53.98 4.90
CA SER A 420 38.32 -54.02 4.76
C SER A 420 39.28 -53.59 5.90
N SER A 421 40.35 -54.38 6.11
CA SER A 421 41.46 -54.20 7.08
C SER A 421 42.75 -53.57 6.51
N GLY A 422 43.51 -52.79 7.31
CA GLY A 422 44.88 -52.32 7.01
C GLY A 422 45.62 -51.67 8.19
N THR A 423 46.98 -51.67 8.19
CA THR A 423 47.86 -51.38 9.36
C THR A 423 48.84 -50.21 9.13
N CYS A 424 49.16 -49.40 10.16
CA CYS A 424 50.40 -48.58 10.22
C CYS A 424 50.84 -48.17 11.66
N MET A 425 52.15 -47.83 11.81
CA MET A 425 52.96 -47.82 13.05
C MET A 425 53.37 -46.42 13.59
N GLY A 426 53.51 -46.32 14.93
CA GLY A 426 54.41 -45.42 15.70
C GLY A 426 53.74 -44.22 16.43
N ALA A 427 54.07 -43.81 17.68
CA ALA A 427 54.89 -44.33 18.77
C ALA A 427 54.38 -43.74 20.11
N GLY A 428 54.26 -44.55 21.17
CA GLY A 428 54.07 -44.07 22.56
C GLY A 428 52.87 -44.61 23.35
N ILE A 429 51.92 -45.31 22.72
CA ILE A 429 50.83 -46.05 23.36
C ILE A 429 50.63 -47.33 22.53
N ASN A 430 50.64 -48.51 23.16
CA ASN A 430 50.31 -49.75 22.46
C ASN A 430 48.78 -49.89 22.37
N GLY A 431 48.25 -49.58 21.18
CA GLY A 431 46.87 -49.81 20.76
C GLY A 431 46.48 -48.84 19.65
N VAL A 432 46.09 -49.41 18.52
CA VAL A 432 45.82 -48.76 17.24
C VAL A 432 44.59 -47.84 17.33
N LEU A 433 44.73 -46.62 16.81
CA LEU A 433 43.62 -45.72 16.45
C LEU A 433 44.00 -45.00 15.15
N GLN A 434 43.33 -45.28 14.02
CA GLN A 434 43.33 -44.41 12.83
C GLN A 434 41.94 -44.39 12.18
N GLY A 435 41.36 -43.18 12.04
CA GLY A 435 40.22 -42.86 11.14
C GLY A 435 40.74 -42.36 9.78
N THR A 436 39.99 -42.17 8.69
CA THR A 436 38.56 -41.89 8.51
C THR A 436 38.16 -42.21 7.06
N GLU A 437 36.93 -42.65 6.81
CA GLU A 437 36.02 -41.83 6.01
C GLU A 437 34.80 -41.52 6.89
N LYS A 438 34.42 -40.25 6.98
CA LYS A 438 33.21 -39.81 7.68
C LYS A 438 32.00 -40.41 6.99
N ASN A 439 31.61 -41.60 7.44
CA ASN A 439 30.27 -42.11 7.32
C ASN A 439 30.11 -43.18 8.40
N HIS A 440 29.35 -42.81 9.44
CA HIS A 440 28.69 -43.70 10.40
C HIS A 440 29.51 -44.03 11.68
N GLY A 441 29.49 -43.12 12.67
CA GLY A 441 29.39 -43.51 14.08
C GLY A 441 30.63 -43.92 14.88
N ILE A 442 30.95 -43.18 15.95
CA ILE A 442 31.99 -43.58 16.94
C ILE A 442 31.27 -44.16 18.19
N PRO A 443 31.53 -45.41 18.60
CA PRO A 443 31.07 -45.93 19.88
C PRO A 443 31.74 -45.15 21.01
N THR A 444 30.95 -44.66 21.96
CA THR A 444 31.49 -43.92 23.11
C THR A 444 31.32 -44.79 24.35
N LEU A 445 32.43 -45.11 25.02
CA LEU A 445 32.47 -45.81 26.31
C LEU A 445 32.93 -44.82 27.37
N THR A 446 32.16 -44.68 28.45
CA THR A 446 32.51 -43.79 29.57
C THR A 446 32.64 -44.62 30.84
N CYS A 447 33.84 -44.67 31.42
CA CYS A 447 34.11 -45.31 32.72
C CYS A 447 34.29 -44.21 33.76
N SER A 448 33.60 -44.32 34.89
CA SER A 448 33.53 -43.24 35.89
C SER A 448 34.25 -43.53 37.21
N GLN A 449 34.81 -44.72 37.45
CA GLN A 449 35.72 -44.99 38.59
C GLN A 449 36.51 -46.31 38.45
N GLY A 450 37.73 -46.34 39.02
CA GLY A 450 38.58 -47.55 39.14
C GLY A 450 39.52 -47.79 37.95
N ALA A 451 40.82 -47.99 38.20
CA ALA A 451 41.88 -48.01 37.18
C ALA A 451 41.67 -49.09 36.10
N SER A 452 41.19 -48.71 34.91
CA SER A 452 41.30 -49.52 33.68
C SER A 452 41.14 -48.67 32.41
N LYS A 453 42.12 -48.82 31.52
CA LYS A 453 42.17 -48.24 30.17
C LYS A 453 41.47 -49.18 29.18
N ILE A 454 40.71 -48.65 28.24
CA ILE A 454 40.21 -49.41 27.07
C ILE A 454 40.56 -48.68 25.78
N ASN A 455 41.22 -49.40 24.88
CA ASN A 455 41.32 -49.11 23.46
C ASN A 455 40.27 -49.96 22.74
N THR A 456 39.49 -49.37 21.84
CA THR A 456 38.53 -50.11 21.00
C THR A 456 38.99 -50.15 19.54
N GLU A 457 39.21 -51.35 19.00
CA GLU A 457 39.32 -51.59 17.55
C GLU A 457 38.05 -52.32 17.05
N PHE A 458 37.49 -51.84 15.95
CA PHE A 458 36.35 -52.42 15.24
C PHE A 458 36.80 -53.59 14.35
N LEU A 459 36.21 -54.78 14.47
CA LEU A 459 36.10 -55.70 13.31
C LEU A 459 34.83 -56.55 13.33
N ILE A 460 34.37 -56.78 12.11
CA ILE A 460 33.06 -57.21 11.64
C ILE A 460 32.75 -58.64 12.06
N HIS A 461 31.65 -58.83 12.81
CA HIS A 461 30.54 -59.81 12.70
C HIS A 461 29.45 -59.31 13.69
N SER A 462 28.39 -60.05 14.00
CA SER A 462 27.26 -59.63 14.88
C SER A 462 27.62 -59.20 16.33
N GLU A 463 28.91 -59.08 16.66
CA GLU A 463 29.46 -58.85 17.99
C GLU A 463 30.58 -57.80 17.95
N VAL A 464 30.60 -56.90 18.93
CA VAL A 464 31.66 -55.91 19.15
C VAL A 464 32.58 -56.43 20.24
N ASN A 465 33.83 -56.74 19.91
CA ASN A 465 34.84 -57.14 20.90
C ASN A 465 35.36 -55.92 21.66
N VAL A 466 35.09 -55.82 22.96
CA VAL A 466 35.53 -54.73 23.83
C VAL A 466 36.63 -55.26 24.74
N TYR A 467 37.89 -55.21 24.31
CA TYR A 467 38.98 -55.68 25.17
C TYR A 467 39.31 -54.65 26.28
N ASN A 468 39.08 -55.04 27.54
CA ASN A 468 39.67 -54.53 28.81
C ASN A 468 38.99 -53.45 29.69
N PRO A 469 37.66 -53.40 29.94
CA PRO A 469 37.16 -52.89 31.22
C PRO A 469 37.34 -53.99 32.28
N LEU A 470 38.24 -53.82 33.25
CA LEU A 470 38.18 -54.61 34.48
C LEU A 470 37.24 -53.90 35.46
N LEU A 471 36.07 -54.50 35.70
CA LEU A 471 35.22 -54.11 36.81
C LEU A 471 35.74 -54.82 38.06
N SER A 472 36.30 -54.04 38.99
CA SER A 472 37.14 -54.53 40.08
C SER A 472 36.50 -54.36 41.46
N VAL A 473 35.63 -53.36 41.64
CA VAL A 473 34.92 -53.07 42.89
C VAL A 473 33.42 -52.89 42.64
N SER A 474 32.58 -53.10 43.67
CA SER A 474 31.12 -53.15 43.49
C SER A 474 30.47 -51.87 42.95
N GLY A 475 31.19 -50.74 42.92
CA GLY A 475 30.74 -49.47 42.36
C GLY A 475 31.08 -49.26 40.88
N ASP A 476 31.88 -50.13 40.27
CA ASP A 476 32.30 -49.98 38.88
C ASP A 476 31.15 -50.29 37.93
N TYR A 477 30.96 -49.44 36.92
CA TYR A 477 29.97 -49.64 35.86
C TYR A 477 30.47 -49.20 34.48
N LEU A 478 29.84 -49.73 33.44
CA LEU A 478 30.08 -49.37 32.04
C LEU A 478 28.76 -48.97 31.37
N ASP A 479 28.73 -47.77 30.79
CA ASP A 479 27.67 -47.31 29.89
C ASP A 479 28.18 -47.42 28.45
N ILE A 480 27.39 -48.07 27.58
CA ILE A 480 27.74 -48.31 26.17
C ILE A 480 26.71 -47.65 25.27
N THR A 481 27.17 -46.79 24.35
CA THR A 481 26.31 -46.13 23.37
C THR A 481 26.92 -46.20 21.97
N PHE A 482 26.07 -46.52 20.99
CA PHE A 482 26.42 -46.49 19.57
C PHE A 482 25.51 -45.51 18.83
N ASN A 483 26.12 -44.61 18.09
CA ASN A 483 25.43 -43.77 17.11
C ASN A 483 25.90 -44.23 15.74
N TYR A 484 25.02 -44.66 14.85
CA TYR A 484 25.43 -45.00 13.49
C TYR A 484 24.36 -44.59 12.47
N ILE A 485 24.71 -44.67 11.20
CA ILE A 485 23.75 -44.48 10.11
C ILE A 485 23.48 -45.90 9.53
N ALA A 486 22.26 -46.40 9.59
CA ALA A 486 21.84 -47.58 8.85
C ALA A 486 21.93 -47.28 7.34
N GLN A 487 22.61 -48.12 6.57
CA GLN A 487 22.69 -47.97 5.11
C GLN A 487 21.33 -48.21 4.45
#